data_AF-A0A7Y4X9C8-F1
#
_entry.id   AF-A0A7Y4X9C8-F1
#
_cell.length_a   1.000
_cell.length_b   1.000
_cell.length_c   1.000
_cell.angle_alpha   90.00
_cell.angle_beta   90.00
_cell.angle_gamma   90.00
#
_symmetry.space_group_name_H-M   'P 1'
#
loop_
_entity.id
_entity.type
_entity.pdbx_description
1 polymer ?
#
loop_
_entity_poly.entity_id
_entity_poly.type
_entity_poly.pdbx_seq_one_letter_code
_entity_poly.pdbx_strand_id
1 'polypeptide(L)'
;GWYKYDENRRAIPDAEVATLIETTANEAGIARREISETEIVERCLYALINEGAKILEEGFALRASDIDIVYLNGYGFPAWRGGPMWYADTVGVKKVYDRVCEFHATHGDWWEPAPLLKRLAEEGGTFAALDQAKGD
;
A
#
# COMPACT_ATOMS: atom_id res chain seq x y z
N GLY A 1 -4.32 -22.59 6.65
CA GLY A 1 -3.71 -21.28 6.35
C GLY A 1 -3.88 -21.00 4.87
N TRP A 2 -3.15 -20.04 4.28
CA TRP A 2 -3.23 -19.78 2.83
C TRP A 2 -2.60 -20.88 1.97
N TYR A 3 -1.64 -21.62 2.52
CA TYR A 3 -0.86 -22.66 1.83
C TYR A 3 -0.88 -23.98 2.60
N LYS A 4 -0.63 -25.07 1.87
CA LYS A 4 -0.15 -26.36 2.42
C LYS A 4 1.36 -26.31 2.58
N TYR A 5 1.89 -27.13 3.48
CA TYR A 5 3.32 -27.19 3.74
C TYR A 5 3.80 -28.64 3.59
N ASP A 6 4.87 -28.85 2.84
CA ASP A 6 5.53 -30.15 2.76
C ASP A 6 6.32 -30.48 4.03
N GLU A 7 6.94 -31.67 4.06
CA GLU A 7 7.79 -32.12 5.17
C GLU A 7 8.98 -31.19 5.45
N ASN A 8 9.40 -30.39 4.46
CA ASN A 8 10.46 -29.39 4.57
C ASN A 8 9.93 -27.98 4.90
N ARG A 9 8.64 -27.85 5.22
CA ARG A 9 7.94 -26.57 5.47
C ARG A 9 7.95 -25.62 4.28
N ARG A 10 8.04 -26.11 3.05
CA ARG A 10 7.87 -25.31 1.84
C ARG A 10 6.39 -25.11 1.57
N ALA A 11 6.00 -23.86 1.30
CA ALA A 11 4.62 -23.51 0.96
C ALA A 11 4.25 -24.05 -0.44
N ILE A 12 3.11 -24.72 -0.53
CA ILE A 12 2.53 -25.25 -1.76
C ILE A 12 1.09 -24.71 -1.87
N PRO A 13 0.64 -24.29 -3.07
CA PRO A 13 -0.75 -23.90 -3.28
C PRO A 13 -1.74 -24.96 -2.81
N ASP A 14 -2.79 -24.53 -2.12
CA ASP A 14 -3.83 -25.43 -1.62
C ASP A 14 -5.09 -25.34 -2.47
N ALA A 15 -5.46 -26.44 -3.13
CA ALA A 15 -6.67 -26.54 -3.94
C ALA A 15 -7.95 -26.30 -3.12
N GLU A 16 -7.95 -26.62 -1.83
CA GLU A 16 -9.10 -26.35 -0.94
C GLU A 16 -9.29 -24.85 -0.73
N VAL A 17 -8.19 -24.10 -0.55
CA VAL A 17 -8.22 -22.63 -0.43
C VAL A 17 -8.69 -22.01 -1.75
N ALA A 18 -8.21 -22.50 -2.90
CA ALA A 18 -8.66 -22.02 -4.20
C ALA A 18 -10.18 -22.21 -4.39
N THR A 19 -10.68 -23.40 -4.04
CA THR A 19 -12.12 -23.71 -4.08
C THR A 19 -12.90 -22.81 -3.12
N LEU A 20 -12.41 -22.61 -1.90
CA LEU A 20 -13.03 -21.74 -0.92
C LEU A 20 -13.15 -20.29 -1.41
N ILE A 21 -12.08 -19.73 -1.99
CA ILE A 21 -12.07 -18.38 -2.57
C ILE A 21 -13.13 -18.27 -3.68
N GLU A 22 -13.24 -19.27 -4.54
CA GLU A 22 -14.25 -19.31 -5.61
C GLU A 22 -15.68 -19.35 -5.09
N THR A 23 -15.95 -20.25 -4.15
CA THR A 23 -17.27 -20.36 -3.52
C THR A 23 -17.66 -19.06 -2.82
N THR A 24 -16.77 -18.50 -1.99
CA THR A 24 -17.05 -17.26 -1.26
C THR A 24 -17.25 -16.07 -2.20
N ALA A 25 -16.47 -15.97 -3.28
CA ALA A 25 -16.68 -14.91 -4.28
C ALA A 25 -18.05 -15.03 -4.96
N ASN A 26 -18.46 -16.24 -5.34
CA ASN A 26 -19.77 -16.49 -5.95
C ASN A 26 -20.92 -16.18 -4.99
N GLU A 27 -20.83 -16.60 -3.73
CA GLU A 27 -21.84 -16.32 -2.70
C GLU A 27 -21.98 -14.83 -2.41
N ALA A 28 -20.86 -14.09 -2.44
CA ALA A 28 -20.84 -12.64 -2.28
C ALA A 28 -21.21 -11.87 -3.56
N GLY A 29 -21.51 -12.56 -4.67
CA GLY A 29 -21.81 -11.93 -5.96
C GLY A 29 -20.63 -11.16 -6.57
N ILE A 30 -19.39 -11.48 -6.17
CA ILE A 30 -18.18 -10.83 -6.65
C ILE A 30 -17.77 -11.47 -7.98
N ALA A 31 -17.89 -10.70 -9.07
CA ALA A 31 -17.40 -11.11 -10.36
C ALA A 31 -15.86 -11.24 -10.34
N ARG A 32 -15.35 -12.47 -10.54
CA ARG A 32 -13.91 -12.70 -10.66
C ARG A 32 -13.39 -12.14 -11.98
N ARG A 33 -12.20 -11.56 -11.92
CA ARG A 33 -11.45 -11.07 -13.08
C ARG A 33 -9.97 -11.37 -12.90
N GLU A 34 -9.22 -11.26 -13.99
CA GLU A 34 -7.78 -11.23 -13.93
C GLU A 34 -7.31 -9.93 -13.24
N ILE A 35 -6.32 -10.06 -12.35
CA ILE A 35 -5.68 -8.94 -11.66
C ILE A 35 -4.22 -8.98 -12.09
N SER A 36 -3.75 -7.91 -12.73
CA SER A 36 -2.36 -7.86 -13.21
C SER A 36 -1.37 -7.77 -12.06
N GLU A 37 -0.13 -8.20 -12.28
CA GLU A 37 0.95 -8.07 -11.29
C GLU A 37 1.14 -6.62 -10.85
N THR A 38 1.03 -5.68 -11.80
CA THR A 38 1.09 -4.24 -11.51
C THR A 38 -0.03 -3.82 -10.57
N GLU A 39 -1.28 -4.21 -10.83
CA GLU A 39 -2.40 -3.85 -9.96
C GLU A 39 -2.24 -4.46 -8.56
N ILE A 40 -1.74 -5.69 -8.45
CA ILE A 40 -1.45 -6.33 -7.15
C ILE A 40 -0.44 -5.48 -6.37
N VAL A 41 0.68 -5.12 -6.98
CA VAL A 41 1.73 -4.31 -6.35
C VAL A 41 1.20 -2.92 -5.96
N GLU A 42 0.50 -2.24 -6.87
CA GLU A 42 -0.06 -0.92 -6.60
C GLU A 42 -1.10 -0.96 -5.48
N ARG A 43 -1.99 -1.95 -5.45
CA ARG A 43 -2.99 -2.08 -4.39
C ARG A 43 -2.35 -2.33 -3.03
N CYS A 44 -1.32 -3.17 -2.96
CA CYS A 44 -0.62 -3.43 -1.71
C CYS A 44 0.19 -2.21 -1.24
N LEU A 45 0.97 -1.60 -2.12
CA LEU A 45 1.88 -0.51 -1.75
C LEU A 45 1.17 0.83 -1.59
N TYR A 46 0.20 1.17 -2.45
CA TYR A 46 -0.46 2.47 -2.36
C TYR A 46 -1.48 2.53 -1.23
N ALA A 47 -2.08 1.39 -0.83
CA ALA A 47 -2.85 1.34 0.42
C ALA A 47 -1.95 1.65 1.62
N LEU A 48 -0.75 1.05 1.65
CA LEU A 48 0.25 1.32 2.67
C LEU A 48 0.71 2.78 2.69
N ILE A 49 1.03 3.35 1.54
CA ILE A 49 1.44 4.76 1.42
C ILE A 49 0.31 5.70 1.85
N ASN A 50 -0.92 5.43 1.41
CA ASN A 50 -2.08 6.23 1.78
C ASN A 50 -2.29 6.23 3.29
N GLU A 51 -2.16 5.06 3.93
CA GLU A 51 -2.25 4.96 5.39
C GLU A 51 -1.09 5.65 6.10
N GLY A 52 0.14 5.54 5.58
CA GLY A 52 1.30 6.28 6.08
C GLY A 52 1.09 7.80 6.02
N ALA A 53 0.44 8.30 4.97
CA ALA A 53 0.08 9.70 4.86
C ALA A 53 -0.98 10.14 5.88
N LYS A 54 -1.94 9.28 6.25
CA LYS A 54 -2.89 9.55 7.35
C LYS A 54 -2.17 9.61 8.70
N ILE A 55 -1.32 8.63 8.99
CA ILE A 55 -0.51 8.56 10.22
C ILE A 55 0.32 9.84 10.42
N LEU A 56 0.86 10.42 9.34
CA LEU A 56 1.58 11.69 9.36
C LEU A 56 0.68 12.91 9.58
N GLU A 57 -0.50 12.96 8.95
CA GLU A 57 -1.46 14.06 9.11
C GLU A 57 -2.04 14.07 10.53
N GLU A 58 -2.28 12.88 11.10
CA GLU A 58 -2.79 12.69 12.47
C GLU A 58 -1.72 12.91 13.56
N GLY A 59 -0.45 13.03 13.17
CA GLY A 59 0.66 13.30 14.08
C GLY A 59 1.13 12.08 14.89
N PHE A 60 0.75 10.86 14.50
CA PHE A 60 1.25 9.62 15.11
C PHE A 60 2.71 9.33 14.75
N ALA A 61 3.15 9.77 13.57
CA ALA A 61 4.55 9.82 13.19
C ALA A 61 4.99 11.27 12.99
N LEU A 62 6.20 11.59 13.42
CA LEU A 62 6.74 12.96 13.28
C LEU A 62 7.16 13.24 11.84
N ARG A 63 7.84 12.28 11.21
CA ARG A 63 8.40 12.37 9.86
C ARG A 63 8.06 11.13 9.02
N ALA A 64 8.00 11.30 7.71
CA ALA A 64 7.84 10.21 6.76
C ALA A 64 8.98 9.18 6.89
N SER A 65 10.21 9.66 7.14
CA SER A 65 11.37 8.80 7.42
C SER A 65 11.18 7.87 8.62
N ASP A 66 10.39 8.26 9.62
CA ASP A 66 10.15 7.41 10.80
C ASP A 66 9.30 6.19 10.42
N ILE A 67 8.31 6.37 9.53
CA ILE A 67 7.53 5.28 8.95
C ILE A 67 8.42 4.36 8.11
N ASP A 68 9.30 4.94 7.29
CA ASP A 68 10.22 4.17 6.46
C ASP A 68 11.18 3.30 7.30
N ILE A 69 11.74 3.84 8.38
CA ILE A 69 12.62 3.09 9.30
C ILE A 69 11.88 1.91 9.93
N VAL A 70 10.61 2.10 10.32
CA VAL A 70 9.77 1.02 10.86
C VAL A 70 9.56 -0.08 9.82
N TYR A 71 9.30 0.27 8.57
CA TYR A 71 9.09 -0.71 7.50
C TYR A 71 10.37 -1.47 7.11
N LEU A 72 11.50 -0.77 7.10
CA LEU A 72 12.82 -1.35 6.84
C LEU A 72 13.21 -2.37 7.91
N ASN A 73 13.03 -2.03 9.19
CA ASN A 73 13.54 -2.84 10.30
C ASN A 73 12.51 -3.80 10.91
N GLY A 74 11.22 -3.51 10.75
CA GLY A 74 10.13 -4.28 11.36
C GLY A 74 9.39 -5.20 10.39
N TYR A 75 9.24 -4.78 9.14
CA TYR A 75 8.35 -5.45 8.16
C TYR A 75 9.10 -6.01 6.95
N GLY A 76 10.43 -5.89 6.91
CA GLY A 76 11.27 -6.45 5.85
C GLY A 76 11.08 -5.76 4.49
N PHE A 77 10.74 -4.47 4.48
CA PHE A 77 10.64 -3.71 3.23
C PHE A 77 12.01 -3.69 2.52
N PRO A 78 12.07 -3.85 1.18
CA PRO A 78 13.33 -3.96 0.46
C PRO A 78 14.17 -2.68 0.57
N ALA A 79 15.31 -2.76 1.26
CA ALA A 79 16.15 -1.61 1.57
C ALA A 79 16.63 -0.82 0.34
N TRP A 80 16.86 -1.49 -0.79
CA TRP A 80 17.25 -0.83 -2.05
C TRP A 80 16.10 -0.02 -2.70
N ARG A 81 14.88 -0.09 -2.16
CA ARG A 81 13.74 0.77 -2.52
C ARG A 81 13.45 1.83 -1.45
N GLY A 82 14.29 1.98 -0.42
CA GLY A 82 14.03 2.87 0.71
C GLY A 82 12.95 2.29 1.62
N GLY A 83 11.98 3.10 2.02
CA GLY A 83 10.72 2.65 2.65
C GLY A 83 9.50 3.04 1.80
N PRO A 84 8.28 2.73 2.25
CA PRO A 84 7.06 3.04 1.49
C PRO A 84 6.89 4.54 1.17
N MET A 85 7.23 5.44 2.09
CA MET A 85 7.08 6.88 1.88
C MET A 85 8.09 7.40 0.86
N TRP A 86 9.36 6.99 1.01
CA TRP A 86 10.38 7.24 -0.02
C TRP A 86 10.00 6.62 -1.38
N TYR A 87 9.47 5.40 -1.39
CA TYR A 87 9.04 4.75 -2.62
C TYR A 87 7.96 5.57 -3.34
N ALA A 88 7.03 6.18 -2.61
CA ALA A 88 6.04 7.09 -3.18
C ALA A 88 6.69 8.28 -3.91
N ASP A 89 7.74 8.87 -3.32
CA ASP A 89 8.50 9.95 -3.96
C ASP A 89 9.20 9.49 -5.24
N THR A 90 9.74 8.26 -5.27
CA THR A 90 10.39 7.72 -6.48
C THR A 90 9.41 7.40 -7.62
N VAL A 91 8.19 7.02 -7.29
CA VAL A 91 7.11 6.79 -8.27
C VAL A 91 6.51 8.13 -8.73
N GLY A 92 6.53 9.12 -7.86
CA GLY A 92 5.87 10.42 -8.00
C GLY A 92 4.58 10.46 -7.18
N VAL A 93 4.55 11.32 -6.16
CA VAL A 93 3.42 11.44 -5.23
C VAL A 93 2.09 11.69 -5.93
N LYS A 94 2.08 12.52 -6.98
CA LYS A 94 0.90 12.77 -7.81
C LYS A 94 0.34 11.49 -8.44
N LYS A 95 1.22 10.63 -8.97
CA LYS A 95 0.82 9.36 -9.59
C LYS A 95 0.22 8.40 -8.57
N VAL A 96 0.81 8.34 -7.36
CA VAL A 96 0.26 7.55 -6.27
C VAL A 96 -1.12 8.06 -5.87
N TYR A 97 -1.26 9.37 -5.68
CA TYR A 97 -2.55 10.00 -5.35
C TYR A 97 -3.64 9.72 -6.40
N ASP A 98 -3.32 9.88 -7.68
CA ASP A 98 -4.27 9.63 -8.77
C ASP A 98 -4.73 8.17 -8.75
N ARG A 99 -3.81 7.23 -8.57
CA ARG A 99 -4.14 5.79 -8.53
C ARG A 99 -4.91 5.39 -7.27
N VAL A 100 -4.67 6.05 -6.13
CA VAL A 100 -5.50 5.92 -4.91
C VAL A 100 -6.92 6.43 -5.18
N CYS A 101 -7.08 7.58 -5.85
CA CYS A 101 -8.40 8.09 -6.24
C CYS A 101 -9.15 7.13 -7.17
N GLU A 102 -8.44 6.52 -8.12
CA GLU A 102 -9.03 5.53 -9.03
C GLU A 102 -9.46 4.25 -8.27
N PHE A 103 -8.70 3.81 -7.26
CA PHE A 103 -9.13 2.71 -6.38
C PHE A 103 -10.31 3.13 -5.50
N HIS A 104 -10.34 4.37 -5.00
CA HIS A 104 -11.46 4.91 -4.23
C HIS A 104 -12.76 4.89 -5.02
N ALA A 105 -12.73 5.38 -6.27
CA ALA A 105 -13.89 5.33 -7.16
C ALA A 105 -14.41 3.91 -7.42
N THR A 106 -13.54 2.90 -7.34
CA THR A 106 -13.88 1.49 -7.64
C THR A 106 -14.27 0.69 -6.39
N HIS A 107 -13.66 0.99 -5.24
CA HIS A 107 -13.71 0.16 -4.03
C HIS A 107 -14.26 0.88 -2.80
N GLY A 108 -14.58 2.18 -2.91
CA GLY A 108 -15.17 3.00 -1.86
C GLY A 108 -14.21 3.32 -0.72
N ASP A 109 -14.79 3.68 0.42
CA ASP A 109 -14.18 4.39 1.56
C ASP A 109 -12.87 3.78 2.10
N TRP A 110 -12.63 2.48 1.91
CA TRP A 110 -11.36 1.83 2.25
C TRP A 110 -10.14 2.46 1.56
N TRP A 111 -10.40 3.14 0.45
CA TRP A 111 -9.40 3.83 -0.37
C TRP A 111 -9.50 5.35 -0.29
N GLU A 112 -10.23 5.91 0.68
CA GLU A 112 -10.35 7.37 0.86
C GLU A 112 -8.94 8.01 0.86
N PRO A 113 -8.64 8.92 -0.07
CA PRO A 113 -7.31 9.52 -0.18
C PRO A 113 -6.97 10.35 1.07
N ALA A 114 -5.78 10.15 1.62
CA ALA A 114 -5.32 10.92 2.76
C ALA A 114 -5.22 12.42 2.41
N PRO A 115 -5.69 13.33 3.28
CA PRO A 115 -5.58 14.77 3.05
C PRO A 115 -4.14 15.23 2.76
N LEU A 116 -3.16 14.69 3.49
CA LEU A 116 -1.74 14.96 3.23
C LEU A 116 -1.31 14.55 1.82
N LEU A 117 -1.69 13.34 1.41
CA LEU A 117 -1.32 12.81 0.10
C LEU A 117 -1.90 13.68 -1.02
N LYS A 118 -3.16 14.12 -0.86
CA LYS A 118 -3.81 15.08 -1.76
C LYS A 118 -3.04 16.40 -1.82
N ARG A 119 -2.75 17.00 -0.66
CA ARG A 119 -2.04 18.29 -0.57
C ARG A 119 -0.69 18.24 -1.27
N LEU A 120 0.13 17.23 -0.97
CA LEU A 120 1.43 17.05 -1.61
C LEU A 120 1.30 16.84 -3.14
N ALA A 121 0.30 16.08 -3.58
CA ALA A 121 0.05 15.86 -5.00
C ALA A 121 -0.36 17.16 -5.73
N GLU A 122 -1.20 17.99 -5.13
CA GLU A 122 -1.67 19.27 -5.70
C GLU A 122 -0.56 20.34 -5.71
N GLU A 123 0.30 20.35 -4.70
CA GLU A 123 1.41 21.31 -4.56
C GLU A 123 2.68 20.88 -5.31
N GLY A 124 2.72 19.66 -5.86
CA GLY A 124 3.94 19.09 -6.45
C GLY A 124 5.03 18.80 -5.40
N GLY A 125 4.63 18.58 -4.14
CA GLY A 125 5.51 18.25 -3.03
C GLY A 125 5.92 16.78 -2.97
N THR A 126 6.81 16.47 -2.03
CA THR A 126 7.30 15.12 -1.73
C THR A 126 7.30 14.89 -0.23
N PHE A 127 7.28 13.63 0.21
CA PHE A 127 7.44 13.30 1.62
C PHE A 127 8.83 13.69 2.13
N ALA A 128 9.87 13.54 1.31
CA ALA A 128 11.22 14.01 1.64
C ALA A 128 11.29 15.54 1.86
N ALA A 129 10.61 16.34 1.03
CA ALA A 129 10.55 17.79 1.21
C ALA A 129 9.73 18.19 2.46
N LEU A 130 8.65 17.45 2.76
CA LEU A 130 7.87 17.64 3.98
C LEU A 130 8.74 17.42 5.23
N ASP A 131 9.57 16.38 5.24
CA ASP A 131 10.47 16.08 6.36
C ASP A 131 11.52 17.18 6.56
N GLN A 132 12.05 17.76 5.48
CA GLN A 132 12.99 18.88 5.55
C GLN A 132 12.33 20.13 6.15
N ALA A 133 11.11 20.45 5.73
CA ALA A 133 10.39 21.63 6.22
C ALA A 133 9.98 21.55 7.69
N LYS A 134 9.89 20.35 8.28
CA LYS A 134 9.60 20.14 9.71
C LYS A 134 10.86 20.06 10.59
N GLY A 135 12.04 19.98 9.99
CA GLY A 135 13.31 19.83 10.70
C GLY A 135 13.97 21.14 11.14
N ASP A 136 13.48 22.28 10.63
CA ASP A 136 13.85 23.65 11.03
C ASP A 136 12.86 24.22 12.06
#